data_AF-A0A937P373-F1
#
_entry.id   AF-A0A937P373-F1
#
_cell.length_a   1.000
_cell.length_b   1.000
_cell.length_c   1.000
_cell.angle_alpha   90.00
_cell.angle_beta   90.00
_cell.angle_gamma   90.00
#
_symmetry.space_group_name_H-M   'P 1'
#
loop_
_entity.id
_entity.type
_entity.pdbx_description
1 polymer ?
#
loop_
_entity_poly.entity_id
_entity_poly.type
_entity_poly.pdbx_seq_one_letter_code
_entity_poly.pdbx_strand_id
1 'polypeptide(L)'
;MKKINITISVIILIIFPLFLVCSENEKISNEMQEITGKETPREAANAAIEALQKLTNEENFQNLGFNSLKEVKELEVGDPIPLKGIAYNKLLKFEEGSPINTLFEKNKQFVFPLLFNGQVKTTVTVIETDKGWVFNNFGGTIYTEIITDKRIFSGWPDTVEVNIKDMNIISIPGLNIEMVGFDINNDWWLIPTFDNPKIEVKQYSKLPAKELMPVIKSYAIEFENQYGDQIKEKRLVK
;
A
#
# COMPACT_ATOMS: atom_id res chain seq x y z
N MET A 1 19.04 71.81 -13.84
CA MET A 1 18.07 71.14 -12.94
C MET A 1 17.22 70.17 -13.76
N LYS A 2 17.49 68.86 -13.66
CA LYS A 2 16.78 67.79 -14.40
C LYS A 2 15.61 67.28 -13.55
N LYS A 3 14.39 67.35 -14.08
CA LYS A 3 13.19 66.74 -13.47
C LYS A 3 13.17 65.25 -13.83
N ILE A 4 13.08 64.39 -12.81
CA ILE A 4 12.90 62.94 -12.94
C ILE A 4 11.40 62.67 -12.81
N ASN A 5 10.78 62.12 -13.86
CA ASN A 5 9.41 61.63 -13.82
C ASN A 5 9.44 60.17 -13.36
N ILE A 6 8.75 59.87 -12.25
CA ILE A 6 8.60 58.51 -11.71
C ILE A 6 7.28 57.96 -12.25
N THR A 7 7.36 56.96 -13.13
CA THR A 7 6.21 56.21 -13.65
C THR A 7 5.90 55.06 -12.71
N ILE A 8 4.78 55.14 -11.99
CA ILE A 8 4.29 54.07 -11.11
C ILE A 8 3.62 53.01 -11.98
N SER A 9 4.22 51.83 -12.10
CA SER A 9 3.60 50.65 -12.72
C SER A 9 2.70 49.95 -11.70
N VAL A 10 1.41 49.87 -12.02
CA VAL A 10 0.40 49.13 -11.24
C VAL A 10 0.57 47.64 -11.49
N ILE A 11 1.07 46.92 -10.50
CA ILE A 11 1.12 45.44 -10.50
C ILE A 11 -0.27 44.95 -10.11
N ILE A 12 -1.03 44.46 -11.09
CA ILE A 12 -2.30 43.76 -10.86
C ILE A 12 -1.95 42.35 -10.34
N LEU A 13 -2.20 42.14 -9.05
CA LEU A 13 -2.08 40.86 -8.37
C LEU A 13 -3.21 39.94 -8.87
N ILE A 14 -2.91 39.01 -9.78
CA ILE A 14 -3.85 37.94 -10.17
C ILE A 14 -3.89 36.95 -9.01
N ILE A 15 -4.87 37.11 -8.12
CA ILE A 15 -5.25 36.12 -7.11
C ILE A 15 -5.96 34.98 -7.86
N PHE A 16 -5.17 33.96 -8.23
CA PHE A 16 -5.69 32.73 -8.82
C PHE A 16 -6.53 31.99 -7.77
N PRO A 17 -7.76 31.54 -8.08
CA PRO A 17 -8.62 30.87 -7.10
C PRO A 17 -8.13 29.43 -6.89
N LEU A 18 -7.28 29.24 -5.88
CA LEU A 18 -6.80 27.91 -5.46
C LEU A 18 -7.85 27.13 -4.62
N PHE A 19 -9.11 27.55 -4.61
CA PHE A 19 -10.14 27.05 -3.69
C PHE A 19 -11.06 25.96 -4.25
N LEU A 20 -10.93 25.55 -5.51
CA LEU A 20 -11.87 24.58 -6.12
C LEU A 20 -11.41 23.12 -6.07
N VAL A 21 -10.16 22.81 -5.71
CA VAL A 21 -9.64 21.42 -5.74
C VAL A 21 -9.96 20.64 -4.46
N CYS A 22 -10.37 21.29 -3.37
CA CYS A 22 -10.64 20.59 -2.10
C CYS A 22 -12.02 19.93 -2.01
N SER A 23 -13.07 20.43 -2.69
CA SER A 23 -14.44 19.90 -2.44
C SER A 23 -14.71 18.55 -3.12
N GLU A 24 -14.04 18.27 -4.24
CA GLU A 24 -14.26 17.04 -5.00
C GLU A 24 -13.64 15.81 -4.30
N ASN A 25 -12.48 16.01 -3.67
CA ASN A 25 -11.82 14.97 -2.87
C ASN A 25 -12.61 14.61 -1.59
N GLU A 26 -13.30 15.57 -0.98
CA GLU A 26 -14.12 15.33 0.22
C GLU A 26 -15.37 14.50 -0.12
N LYS A 27 -16.00 14.74 -1.28
CA LYS A 27 -17.14 13.95 -1.75
C LYS A 27 -16.76 12.50 -2.03
N ILE A 28 -15.62 12.29 -2.71
CA ILE A 28 -15.06 10.94 -2.96
C ILE A 28 -14.83 10.23 -1.62
N SER A 29 -14.19 10.88 -0.66
CA SER A 29 -13.95 10.30 0.66
C SER A 29 -15.24 9.88 1.38
N ASN A 30 -16.29 10.70 1.31
CA ASN A 30 -17.56 10.39 1.97
C ASN A 30 -18.30 9.22 1.31
N GLU A 31 -18.37 9.17 -0.03
CA GLU A 31 -18.95 8.02 -0.74
C GLU A 31 -18.16 6.73 -0.51
N MET A 32 -16.84 6.83 -0.32
CA MET A 32 -15.98 5.68 -0.01
C MET A 32 -16.12 5.21 1.45
N GLN A 33 -16.40 6.11 2.38
CA GLN A 33 -16.72 5.77 3.77
C GLN A 33 -18.09 5.08 3.92
N GLU A 34 -19.01 5.24 2.96
CA GLU A 34 -20.27 4.48 2.93
C GLU A 34 -20.07 3.01 2.52
N ILE A 35 -18.89 2.63 2.04
CA ILE A 35 -18.52 1.25 1.72
C ILE A 35 -18.11 0.53 3.00
N THR A 36 -19.03 0.49 3.96
CA THR A 36 -18.84 -0.17 5.24
C THR A 36 -19.81 -1.34 5.41
N GLY A 37 -19.37 -2.32 6.20
CA GLY A 37 -20.20 -3.43 6.65
C GLY A 37 -20.68 -4.38 5.57
N LYS A 38 -19.83 -4.70 4.60
CA LYS A 38 -20.07 -5.83 3.71
C LYS A 38 -19.82 -7.15 4.44
N GLU A 39 -20.55 -8.20 4.04
CA GLU A 39 -20.46 -9.51 4.69
C GLU A 39 -19.16 -10.21 4.29
N THR A 40 -18.68 -9.98 3.06
CA THR A 40 -17.47 -10.60 2.52
C THR A 40 -16.43 -9.57 2.05
N PRO A 41 -15.13 -9.93 2.03
CA PRO A 41 -14.09 -9.04 1.52
C PRO A 41 -14.28 -8.72 0.02
N ARG A 42 -14.79 -9.68 -0.76
CA ARG A 42 -15.04 -9.50 -2.19
C ARG A 42 -16.20 -8.54 -2.45
N GLU A 43 -17.25 -8.56 -1.62
CA GLU A 43 -18.32 -7.55 -1.70
C GLU A 43 -17.82 -6.14 -1.40
N ALA A 44 -16.93 -5.99 -0.40
CA ALA A 44 -16.29 -4.70 -0.12
C ALA A 44 -15.44 -4.21 -1.31
N ALA A 45 -14.67 -5.11 -1.92
CA ALA A 45 -13.88 -4.79 -3.11
C ALA A 45 -14.76 -4.41 -4.30
N ASN A 46 -15.82 -5.18 -4.58
CA ASN A 46 -16.78 -4.87 -5.66
C ASN A 46 -17.43 -3.50 -5.45
N ALA A 47 -17.91 -3.22 -4.24
CA ALA A 47 -18.51 -1.93 -3.92
C ALA A 47 -17.52 -0.77 -4.06
N ALA A 48 -16.24 -0.96 -3.70
CA ALA A 48 -15.18 0.01 -3.96
C ALA A 48 -15.01 0.30 -5.45
N ILE A 49 -14.95 -0.74 -6.29
CA ILE A 49 -14.87 -0.54 -7.74
C ILE A 49 -16.10 0.19 -8.28
N GLU A 50 -17.31 -0.17 -7.85
CA GLU A 50 -18.53 0.51 -8.29
C GLU A 50 -18.49 2.01 -7.96
N ALA A 51 -18.00 2.38 -6.78
CA ALA A 51 -17.81 3.77 -6.41
C ALA A 51 -16.75 4.46 -7.29
N LEU A 52 -15.58 3.83 -7.48
CA LEU A 52 -14.53 4.33 -8.38
C LEU A 52 -15.06 4.56 -9.79
N GLN A 53 -15.81 3.59 -10.31
CA GLN A 53 -16.44 3.66 -11.62
C GLN A 53 -17.42 4.82 -11.71
N LYS A 54 -18.24 5.08 -10.69
CA LYS A 54 -19.20 6.21 -10.68
C LYS A 54 -18.49 7.57 -10.63
N LEU A 55 -17.44 7.67 -9.82
CA LEU A 55 -16.71 8.92 -9.56
C LEU A 55 -15.71 9.28 -10.66
N THR A 56 -15.31 8.31 -11.48
CA THR A 56 -14.37 8.54 -12.58
C THR A 56 -15.10 9.06 -13.83
N ASN A 57 -14.56 10.14 -14.39
CA ASN A 57 -15.10 10.89 -15.53
C ASN A 57 -13.98 11.27 -16.52
N GLU A 58 -14.31 12.01 -17.59
CA GLU A 58 -13.36 12.43 -18.63
C GLU A 58 -12.26 13.36 -18.13
N GLU A 59 -12.49 14.07 -17.02
CA GLU A 59 -11.57 15.06 -16.47
C GLU A 59 -10.54 14.45 -15.51
N ASN A 60 -10.86 13.32 -14.87
CA ASN A 60 -10.04 12.76 -13.78
C ASN A 60 -9.44 11.37 -14.04
N PHE A 61 -9.87 10.60 -15.04
CA PHE A 61 -9.41 9.21 -15.22
C PHE A 61 -7.89 9.10 -15.38
N GLN A 62 -7.24 10.06 -16.04
CA GLN A 62 -5.78 10.09 -16.22
C GLN A 62 -5.04 10.35 -14.91
N ASN A 63 -5.59 11.21 -14.05
CA ASN A 63 -5.03 11.51 -12.73
C ASN A 63 -5.07 10.28 -11.80
N LEU A 64 -5.99 9.36 -12.06
CA LEU A 64 -6.12 8.09 -11.37
C LEU A 64 -5.25 6.97 -11.98
N GLY A 65 -4.46 7.28 -13.01
CA GLY A 65 -3.51 6.35 -13.64
C GLY A 65 -4.09 5.48 -14.76
N PHE A 66 -5.31 5.78 -15.24
CA PHE A 66 -5.95 5.03 -16.33
C PHE A 66 -5.70 5.68 -17.69
N ASN A 67 -5.62 4.86 -18.73
CA ASN A 67 -5.39 5.31 -20.11
C ASN A 67 -6.68 5.69 -20.84
N SER A 68 -7.83 5.23 -20.36
CA SER A 68 -9.14 5.64 -20.88
C SER A 68 -10.23 5.47 -19.83
N LEU A 69 -11.34 6.18 -19.99
CA LEU A 69 -12.54 5.98 -19.17
C LEU A 69 -13.06 4.54 -19.27
N LYS A 70 -12.93 3.92 -20.46
CA LYS A 70 -13.29 2.52 -20.68
C LYS A 70 -12.54 1.58 -19.73
N GLU A 71 -11.24 1.80 -19.53
CA GLU A 71 -10.44 0.97 -18.61
C GLU A 71 -11.07 0.93 -17.22
N VAL A 72 -11.58 2.06 -16.71
CA VAL A 72 -12.19 2.15 -15.38
C VAL A 72 -13.55 1.46 -15.34
N LYS A 73 -14.42 1.76 -16.32
CA LYS A 73 -15.79 1.26 -16.38
C LYS A 73 -15.87 -0.26 -16.54
N GLU A 74 -14.81 -0.86 -17.06
CA GLU A 74 -14.72 -2.31 -17.30
C GLU A 74 -13.72 -2.99 -16.34
N LEU A 75 -13.36 -2.36 -15.22
CA LEU A 75 -12.54 -3.01 -14.19
C LEU A 75 -13.26 -4.19 -13.55
N GLU A 76 -12.51 -5.27 -13.34
CA GLU A 76 -12.95 -6.48 -12.65
C GLU A 76 -12.11 -6.74 -11.40
N VAL A 77 -12.73 -7.29 -10.34
CA VAL A 77 -12.01 -7.71 -9.11
C VAL A 77 -11.35 -9.07 -9.36
N GLY A 78 -10.02 -9.12 -9.31
CA GLY A 78 -9.23 -10.35 -9.37
C GLY A 78 -9.31 -11.23 -8.12
N ASP A 79 -8.37 -12.16 -7.98
CA ASP A 79 -8.27 -13.02 -6.79
C ASP A 79 -7.65 -12.28 -5.60
N PRO A 80 -8.14 -12.50 -4.37
CA PRO A 80 -7.61 -11.84 -3.18
C PRO A 80 -6.20 -12.32 -2.83
N ILE A 81 -5.35 -11.39 -2.44
CA ILE A 81 -4.03 -11.63 -1.87
C ILE A 81 -4.09 -11.25 -0.39
N PRO A 82 -3.82 -12.18 0.55
CA PRO A 82 -3.81 -11.84 1.97
C PRO A 82 -2.73 -10.80 2.29
N LEU A 83 -3.10 -9.76 3.04
CA LEU A 83 -2.16 -8.78 3.61
C LEU A 83 -1.99 -9.07 5.09
N LYS A 84 -0.77 -9.38 5.50
CA LYS A 84 -0.38 -9.66 6.89
C LYS A 84 0.43 -8.49 7.42
N GLY A 85 -0.17 -7.74 8.35
CA GLY A 85 0.56 -6.74 9.11
C GLY A 85 1.42 -7.39 10.20
N ILE A 86 2.60 -6.86 10.44
CA ILE A 86 3.41 -7.13 11.64
C ILE A 86 3.49 -5.82 12.41
N ALA A 87 2.91 -5.79 13.62
CA ALA A 87 3.01 -4.60 14.45
C ALA A 87 4.44 -4.41 14.96
N TYR A 88 4.87 -3.15 14.98
CA TYR A 88 6.22 -2.75 15.40
C TYR A 88 6.57 -3.25 16.81
N ASN A 89 5.64 -3.19 17.75
CA ASN A 89 5.82 -3.68 19.12
C ASN A 89 5.98 -5.20 19.22
N LYS A 90 5.37 -5.98 18.32
CA LYS A 90 5.59 -7.43 18.22
C LYS A 90 6.95 -7.73 17.63
N LEU A 91 7.36 -6.99 16.59
CA LEU A 91 8.68 -7.12 15.98
C LEU A 91 9.81 -6.89 17.02
N LEU A 92 9.69 -5.87 17.87
CA LEU A 92 10.67 -5.62 18.94
C LEU A 92 10.81 -6.79 19.92
N LYS A 93 9.72 -7.55 20.13
CA LYS A 93 9.66 -8.72 21.02
C LYS A 93 9.94 -10.04 20.31
N PHE A 94 10.19 -10.03 19.01
CA PHE A 94 10.46 -11.23 18.23
C PHE A 94 11.70 -11.95 18.75
N GLU A 95 11.61 -13.27 18.98
CA GLU A 95 12.75 -14.09 19.34
C GLU A 95 13.27 -14.84 18.11
N GLU A 96 14.59 -14.87 17.93
CA GLU A 96 15.20 -15.58 16.80
C GLU A 96 14.80 -17.05 16.81
N GLY A 97 14.48 -17.59 15.62
CA GLY A 97 13.95 -18.95 15.46
C GLY A 97 12.45 -19.08 15.74
N SER A 98 11.77 -18.04 16.24
CA SER A 98 10.30 -18.06 16.37
C SER A 98 9.63 -18.07 14.99
N PRO A 99 8.52 -18.80 14.82
CA PRO A 99 7.75 -18.76 13.58
C PRO A 99 7.22 -17.35 13.28
N ILE A 100 7.45 -16.83 12.07
CA ILE A 100 7.04 -15.47 11.68
C ILE A 100 5.52 -15.26 11.77
N ASN A 101 4.73 -16.31 11.54
CA ASN A 101 3.27 -16.24 11.60
C ASN A 101 2.73 -15.82 12.98
N THR A 102 3.52 -15.99 14.05
CA THR A 102 3.19 -15.49 15.39
C THR A 102 3.22 -13.96 15.49
N LEU A 103 3.93 -13.28 14.56
CA LEU A 103 4.01 -11.83 14.51
C LEU A 103 2.83 -11.19 13.79
N PHE A 104 2.10 -11.95 12.96
CA PHE A 104 1.01 -11.40 12.17
C PHE A 104 -0.10 -10.84 13.05
N GLU A 105 -0.65 -9.71 12.63
CA GLU A 105 -1.83 -9.13 13.23
C GLU A 105 -3.07 -9.99 12.98
N LYS A 106 -4.03 -9.88 13.90
CA LYS A 106 -5.27 -10.68 13.84
C LYS A 106 -6.27 -10.11 12.85
N ASN A 107 -6.22 -8.80 12.58
CA ASN A 107 -7.12 -8.17 11.63
C ASN A 107 -6.83 -8.70 10.23
N LYS A 108 -7.88 -9.22 9.58
CA LYS A 108 -7.73 -9.73 8.23
C LYS A 108 -7.79 -8.56 7.25
N GLN A 109 -6.85 -8.58 6.32
CA GLN A 109 -6.77 -7.64 5.23
C GLN A 109 -6.53 -8.40 3.94
N PHE A 110 -7.12 -7.92 2.86
CA PHE A 110 -6.92 -8.47 1.52
C PHE A 110 -6.65 -7.34 0.54
N VAL A 111 -5.69 -7.58 -0.34
CA VAL A 111 -5.46 -6.77 -1.53
C VAL A 111 -6.08 -7.49 -2.71
N PHE A 112 -6.96 -6.83 -3.43
CA PHE A 112 -7.55 -7.35 -4.66
C PHE A 112 -6.94 -6.61 -5.85
N PRO A 113 -6.35 -7.33 -6.82
CA PRO A 113 -5.95 -6.75 -8.09
C PRO A 113 -7.19 -6.29 -8.86
N LEU A 114 -7.14 -5.10 -9.45
CA LEU A 114 -8.18 -4.60 -10.36
C LEU A 114 -7.72 -4.79 -11.80
N LEU A 115 -8.49 -5.56 -12.55
CA LEU A 115 -8.11 -6.07 -13.87
C LEU A 115 -8.88 -5.34 -14.97
N PHE A 116 -8.19 -5.01 -16.06
CA PHE A 116 -8.81 -4.66 -17.33
C PHE A 116 -8.20 -5.53 -18.43
N ASN A 117 -9.01 -6.30 -19.15
CA ASN A 117 -8.55 -7.31 -20.11
C ASN A 117 -7.49 -8.27 -19.52
N GLY A 118 -7.68 -8.69 -18.26
CA GLY A 118 -6.77 -9.58 -17.55
C GLY A 118 -5.45 -8.95 -17.10
N GLN A 119 -5.23 -7.65 -17.34
CA GLN A 119 -4.04 -6.92 -16.87
C GLN A 119 -4.36 -6.16 -15.58
N VAL A 120 -3.49 -6.28 -14.58
CA VAL A 120 -3.60 -5.50 -13.34
C VAL A 120 -3.35 -4.03 -13.65
N LYS A 121 -4.33 -3.17 -13.35
CA LYS A 121 -4.23 -1.71 -13.52
C LYS A 121 -3.95 -0.98 -12.20
N THR A 122 -4.58 -1.44 -11.13
CA THR A 122 -4.39 -0.93 -9.77
C THR A 122 -4.79 -2.03 -8.78
N THR A 123 -4.81 -1.72 -7.49
CA THR A 123 -5.36 -2.63 -6.47
C THR A 123 -6.31 -1.91 -5.53
N VAL A 124 -7.13 -2.68 -4.82
CA VAL A 124 -7.95 -2.21 -3.70
C VAL A 124 -7.62 -3.03 -2.47
N THR A 125 -7.38 -2.36 -1.35
CA THR A 125 -7.26 -3.03 -0.05
C THR A 125 -8.58 -2.93 0.70
N VAL A 126 -9.00 -4.05 1.29
CA VAL A 126 -10.13 -4.11 2.21
C VAL A 126 -9.67 -4.67 3.55
N ILE A 127 -10.34 -4.24 4.62
CA ILE A 127 -10.01 -4.62 5.99
C ILE A 127 -11.26 -5.08 6.74
N GLU A 128 -11.11 -6.14 7.54
CA GLU A 128 -12.13 -6.63 8.45
C GLU A 128 -12.18 -5.72 9.69
N THR A 129 -13.36 -5.19 9.99
CA THR A 129 -13.64 -4.36 11.17
C THR A 129 -14.74 -5.00 12.02
N ASP A 130 -15.04 -4.41 13.17
CA ASP A 130 -16.20 -4.77 14.00
C ASP A 130 -17.54 -4.60 13.27
N LYS A 131 -17.59 -3.72 12.28
CA LYS A 131 -18.77 -3.47 11.44
C LYS A 131 -18.86 -4.38 10.22
N GLY A 132 -17.88 -5.24 9.96
CA GLY A 132 -17.76 -6.05 8.75
C GLY A 132 -16.60 -5.62 7.86
N TRP A 133 -16.63 -6.02 6.58
CA TRP A 133 -15.59 -5.66 5.62
C TRP A 133 -15.80 -4.26 5.06
N VAL A 134 -14.72 -3.47 5.06
CA VAL A 134 -14.75 -2.08 4.60
C VAL A 134 -13.62 -1.82 3.61
N PHE A 135 -13.86 -0.86 2.71
CA PHE A 135 -12.81 -0.30 1.87
C PHE A 135 -11.74 0.38 2.74
N ASN A 136 -10.46 0.16 2.42
CA ASN A 136 -9.35 0.82 3.09
C ASN A 136 -8.65 1.83 2.18
N ASN A 137 -8.14 1.38 1.02
CA ASN A 137 -7.48 2.26 0.06
C ASN A 137 -7.48 1.69 -1.38
N PHE A 138 -7.22 2.55 -2.35
CA PHE A 138 -6.79 2.17 -3.69
C PHE A 138 -5.28 2.38 -3.85
N GLY A 139 -4.70 1.68 -4.82
CA GLY A 139 -3.31 1.89 -5.23
C GLY A 139 -2.35 0.87 -4.63
N GLY A 140 -1.08 1.24 -4.53
CA GLY A 140 0.03 0.30 -4.32
C GLY A 140 0.62 -0.12 -5.65
N THR A 141 1.28 0.80 -6.34
CA THR A 141 2.04 0.54 -7.59
C THR A 141 2.94 -0.69 -7.43
N ILE A 142 3.52 -0.82 -6.24
CA ILE A 142 4.34 -1.94 -5.85
C ILE A 142 3.63 -3.29 -5.98
N TYR A 143 2.35 -3.39 -5.64
CA TYR A 143 1.58 -4.63 -5.77
C TYR A 143 1.34 -4.98 -7.23
N THR A 144 1.05 -3.98 -8.08
CA THR A 144 0.87 -4.20 -9.52
C THR A 144 2.15 -4.72 -10.19
N GLU A 145 3.30 -4.19 -9.80
CA GLU A 145 4.60 -4.67 -10.27
C GLU A 145 4.84 -6.11 -9.80
N ILE A 146 4.67 -6.40 -8.51
CA ILE A 146 4.87 -7.74 -7.93
C ILE A 146 4.01 -8.80 -8.62
N ILE A 147 2.72 -8.51 -8.82
CA ILE A 147 1.77 -9.48 -9.40
C ILE A 147 2.14 -9.78 -10.87
N THR A 148 2.71 -8.81 -11.58
CA THR A 148 3.00 -8.93 -13.01
C THR A 148 4.46 -9.30 -13.32
N ASP A 149 5.36 -9.18 -12.34
CA ASP A 149 6.79 -9.36 -12.53
C ASP A 149 7.21 -10.83 -12.42
N LYS A 150 7.62 -11.39 -13.56
CA LYS A 150 8.12 -12.76 -13.67
C LYS A 150 9.38 -13.03 -12.85
N ARG A 151 10.17 -11.99 -12.49
CA ARG A 151 11.38 -12.12 -11.65
C ARG A 151 11.06 -12.63 -10.25
N ILE A 152 9.88 -12.30 -9.73
CA ILE A 152 9.38 -12.81 -8.45
C ILE A 152 9.29 -14.34 -8.48
N PHE A 153 8.90 -14.92 -9.62
CA PHE A 153 8.66 -16.35 -9.79
C PHE A 153 9.86 -17.12 -10.36
N SER A 154 10.91 -16.43 -10.80
CA SER A 154 12.12 -17.04 -11.35
C SER A 154 13.28 -17.07 -10.35
N GLY A 155 14.16 -18.06 -10.42
CA GLY A 155 15.38 -18.11 -9.61
C GLY A 155 15.14 -18.49 -8.14
N TRP A 156 14.05 -19.21 -7.88
CA TRP A 156 13.88 -19.95 -6.62
C TRP A 156 14.79 -21.19 -6.63
N PRO A 157 15.22 -21.69 -5.45
CA PRO A 157 15.89 -22.98 -5.38
C PRO A 157 15.04 -24.09 -6.00
N ASP A 158 15.65 -25.08 -6.65
CA ASP A 158 14.93 -26.17 -7.34
C ASP A 158 14.00 -26.98 -6.42
N THR A 159 14.21 -26.90 -5.10
CA THR A 159 13.39 -27.56 -4.08
C THR A 159 12.13 -26.77 -3.70
N VAL A 160 11.90 -25.62 -4.33
CA VAL A 160 10.87 -24.65 -3.95
C VAL A 160 9.89 -24.47 -5.11
N GLU A 161 8.68 -24.99 -4.94
CA GLU A 161 7.56 -24.75 -5.87
C GLU A 161 6.78 -23.52 -5.39
N VAL A 162 6.61 -22.53 -6.26
CA VAL A 162 5.93 -21.26 -5.93
C VAL A 162 4.72 -21.08 -6.81
N ASN A 163 3.56 -20.93 -6.18
CA ASN A 163 2.32 -20.54 -6.85
C ASN A 163 1.94 -19.12 -6.46
N ILE A 164 1.51 -18.30 -7.42
CA ILE A 164 0.99 -16.96 -7.16
C ILE A 164 -0.20 -16.96 -6.21
N LYS A 165 -0.96 -18.07 -6.14
CA LYS A 165 -2.07 -18.24 -5.21
C LYS A 165 -1.65 -18.36 -3.74
N ASP A 166 -0.39 -18.73 -3.49
CA ASP A 166 0.18 -18.86 -2.15
C ASP A 166 0.88 -17.56 -1.71
N MET A 167 0.84 -16.52 -2.56
CA MET A 167 1.44 -15.23 -2.30
C MET A 167 0.72 -14.50 -1.17
N ASN A 168 1.49 -13.92 -0.26
CA ASN A 168 1.01 -13.03 0.78
C ASN A 168 1.76 -11.69 0.68
N ILE A 169 1.10 -10.60 1.03
CA ILE A 169 1.77 -9.31 1.24
C ILE A 169 2.08 -9.19 2.73
N ILE A 170 3.33 -8.92 3.08
CA ILE A 170 3.77 -8.72 4.45
C ILE A 170 4.11 -7.24 4.63
N SER A 171 3.48 -6.57 5.58
CA SER A 171 3.70 -5.14 5.85
C SER A 171 4.15 -4.93 7.29
N ILE A 172 5.17 -4.10 7.49
CA ILE A 172 5.62 -3.58 8.80
C ILE A 172 5.47 -2.05 8.72
N PRO A 173 4.26 -1.51 8.96
CA PRO A 173 3.99 -0.09 8.73
C PRO A 173 4.90 0.83 9.55
N GLY A 174 5.23 0.44 10.79
CA GLY A 174 6.09 1.24 11.67
C GLY A 174 7.53 1.44 11.18
N LEU A 175 7.97 0.64 10.20
CA LEU A 175 9.28 0.77 9.55
C LEU A 175 9.17 1.16 8.07
N ASN A 176 7.95 1.34 7.56
CA ASN A 176 7.67 1.47 6.14
C ASN A 176 8.31 0.33 5.33
N ILE A 177 8.23 -0.91 5.82
CA ILE A 177 8.76 -2.11 5.14
C ILE A 177 7.59 -2.90 4.58
N GLU A 178 7.66 -3.22 3.29
CA GLU A 178 6.74 -4.12 2.63
C GLU A 178 7.53 -5.21 1.90
N MET A 179 6.97 -6.43 1.93
CA MET A 179 7.56 -7.62 1.35
C MET A 179 6.47 -8.49 0.75
N VAL A 180 6.87 -9.37 -0.16
CA VAL A 180 6.06 -10.52 -0.57
C VAL A 180 6.50 -11.71 0.26
N GLY A 181 5.55 -12.46 0.79
CA GLY A 181 5.80 -13.67 1.57
C GLY A 181 5.21 -14.89 0.87
N PHE A 182 5.94 -15.99 0.88
CA PHE A 182 5.46 -17.31 0.52
C PHE A 182 5.68 -18.25 1.70
N ASP A 183 4.64 -18.99 2.10
CA ASP A 183 4.74 -20.07 3.07
C ASP A 183 4.95 -21.38 2.32
N ILE A 184 6.17 -21.92 2.37
CA ILE A 184 6.57 -23.07 1.57
C ILE A 184 7.04 -24.14 2.53
N ASN A 185 6.24 -25.20 2.67
CA ASN A 185 6.52 -26.29 3.63
C ASN A 185 6.74 -25.78 5.06
N ASN A 186 5.97 -24.76 5.50
CA ASN A 186 6.08 -24.12 6.82
C ASN A 186 7.36 -23.30 7.02
N ASP A 187 8.13 -23.06 5.95
CA ASP A 187 9.24 -22.11 5.91
C ASP A 187 8.83 -20.88 5.10
N TRP A 188 8.87 -19.72 5.75
CA TRP A 188 8.54 -18.46 5.11
C TRP A 188 9.72 -17.93 4.32
N TRP A 189 9.47 -17.57 3.07
CA TRP A 189 10.38 -16.85 2.21
C TRP A 189 9.85 -15.45 1.96
N LEU A 190 10.71 -14.46 2.12
CA LEU A 190 10.39 -13.04 2.02
C LEU A 190 11.14 -12.41 0.86
N ILE A 191 10.44 -11.57 0.11
CA ILE A 191 10.98 -10.82 -1.01
C ILE A 191 10.74 -9.34 -0.77
N PRO A 192 11.78 -8.54 -0.49
CA PRO A 192 11.66 -7.10 -0.34
C PRO A 192 11.11 -6.45 -1.61
N THR A 193 10.16 -5.53 -1.43
CA THR A 193 9.54 -4.82 -2.54
C THR A 193 10.34 -3.59 -2.98
N PHE A 194 11.36 -3.19 -2.23
CA PHE A 194 12.29 -2.12 -2.59
C PHE A 194 13.67 -2.36 -1.95
N ASP A 195 14.68 -1.67 -2.48
CA ASP A 195 16.02 -1.64 -1.88
C ASP A 195 15.97 -0.89 -0.54
N ASN A 196 16.44 -1.52 0.54
CA ASN A 196 16.57 -0.84 1.83
C ASN A 196 18.03 -0.88 2.28
N PRO A 197 18.80 0.21 2.08
CA PRO A 197 20.22 0.23 2.40
C PRO A 197 20.50 0.13 3.90
N LYS A 198 19.54 0.46 4.77
CA LYS A 198 19.73 0.39 6.23
C LYS A 198 19.78 -1.03 6.77
N ILE A 199 19.15 -1.97 6.06
CA ILE A 199 19.19 -3.41 6.38
C ILE A 199 19.91 -4.21 5.28
N GLU A 200 20.60 -3.50 4.37
CA GLU A 200 21.39 -4.06 3.26
C GLU A 200 20.63 -5.06 2.37
N VAL A 201 19.31 -4.93 2.26
CA VAL A 201 18.50 -5.80 1.40
C VAL A 201 18.23 -5.19 0.04
N LYS A 202 18.25 -6.05 -0.97
CA LYS A 202 17.93 -5.70 -2.35
C LYS A 202 16.51 -6.09 -2.71
N GLN A 203 15.85 -5.24 -3.48
CA GLN A 203 14.57 -5.52 -4.10
C GLN A 203 14.65 -6.86 -4.83
N TYR A 204 13.61 -7.68 -4.68
CA TYR A 204 13.48 -8.99 -5.34
C TYR A 204 14.47 -10.08 -4.90
N SER A 205 15.32 -9.80 -3.91
CA SER A 205 16.09 -10.86 -3.24
C SER A 205 15.15 -11.84 -2.55
N LYS A 206 15.46 -13.14 -2.60
CA LYS A 206 14.65 -14.21 -2.00
C LYS A 206 15.33 -14.65 -0.73
N LEU A 207 14.81 -14.21 0.41
CA LEU A 207 15.46 -14.39 1.70
C LEU A 207 14.55 -15.24 2.60
N PRO A 208 15.06 -16.31 3.22
CA PRO A 208 14.35 -16.99 4.29
C PRO A 208 13.99 -16.02 5.42
N ALA A 209 12.78 -16.10 5.96
CA ALA A 209 12.33 -15.26 7.07
C ALA A 209 13.25 -15.39 8.29
N LYS A 210 13.79 -16.59 8.54
CA LYS A 210 14.76 -16.85 9.61
C LYS A 210 16.05 -16.01 9.49
N GLU A 211 16.42 -15.60 8.28
CA GLU A 211 17.60 -14.76 8.03
C GLU A 211 17.22 -13.28 8.04
N LEU A 212 16.10 -12.92 7.43
CA LEU A 212 15.72 -11.51 7.26
C LEU A 212 15.08 -10.89 8.53
N MET A 213 14.27 -11.63 9.28
CA MET A 213 13.55 -11.09 10.44
C MET A 213 14.48 -10.61 11.57
N PRO A 214 15.58 -11.31 11.92
CA PRO A 214 16.56 -10.79 12.87
C PRO A 214 17.19 -9.46 12.45
N VAL A 215 17.46 -9.29 11.15
CA VAL A 215 18.00 -8.03 10.60
C VAL A 215 16.98 -6.90 10.73
N ILE A 216 15.73 -7.16 10.34
CA ILE A 216 14.65 -6.16 10.47
C ILE A 216 14.39 -5.80 11.95
N LYS A 217 14.43 -6.78 12.87
CA LYS A 217 14.33 -6.51 14.31
C LYS A 217 15.46 -5.62 14.80
N SER A 218 16.70 -5.90 14.39
CA SER A 218 17.86 -5.10 14.79
C SER A 218 17.72 -3.65 14.34
N TYR A 219 17.25 -3.44 13.10
CA TYR A 219 16.92 -2.10 12.60
C TYR A 219 15.77 -1.44 13.38
N ALA A 220 14.75 -2.19 13.79
CA ALA A 220 13.67 -1.67 14.62
C ALA A 220 14.19 -1.15 15.98
N ILE A 221 15.12 -1.88 16.60
CA ILE A 221 15.75 -1.47 17.87
C ILE A 221 16.56 -0.20 17.68
N GLU A 222 17.36 -0.10 16.60
CA GLU A 222 18.11 1.12 16.29
C GLU A 222 17.17 2.31 16.06
N PHE A 223 16.09 2.10 15.30
CA PHE A 223 15.07 3.12 15.06
C PHE A 223 14.41 3.59 16.36
N GLU A 224 14.04 2.68 17.27
CA GLU A 224 13.51 3.03 18.60
C GLU A 224 14.52 3.85 19.41
N ASN A 225 15.79 3.45 19.42
CA ASN A 225 16.83 4.15 20.17
C ASN A 225 17.08 5.56 19.62
N GLN A 226 16.98 5.74 18.31
CA GLN A 226 17.24 7.03 17.67
C GLN A 226 16.04 7.99 17.72
N TYR A 227 14.82 7.46 17.59
CA TYR A 227 13.61 8.28 17.38
C TYR A 227 12.49 8.03 18.39
N GLY A 228 12.59 7.01 19.24
CA GLY A 228 11.51 6.58 20.14
C GLY A 228 11.04 7.67 21.08
N ASP A 229 11.94 8.48 21.63
CA ASP A 229 11.58 9.60 22.52
C ASP A 229 10.84 10.70 21.75
N GLN A 230 11.26 11.02 20.52
CA GLN A 230 10.59 12.01 19.68
C GLN A 230 9.18 11.56 19.28
N ILE A 231 9.00 10.26 19.05
CA ILE A 231 7.70 9.65 18.74
C ILE A 231 6.79 9.69 19.98
N LYS A 232 7.33 9.48 21.18
CA LYS A 232 6.56 9.53 22.44
C LYS A 232 6.17 10.96 22.82
N GLU A 233 7.07 11.94 22.62
CA GLU A 233 6.84 13.35 22.93
C GLU A 233 5.86 14.01 21.96
N LYS A 234 5.92 13.65 20.67
CA LYS A 234 4.91 14.04 19.69
C LYS A 234 3.75 13.04 19.75
N ARG A 235 2.76 13.29 20.62
CA ARG A 235 1.43 12.64 20.59
C ARG A 235 0.77 12.81 19.21
N LEU A 236 1.22 12.04 18.23
CA LEU A 236 0.68 11.93 16.88
C LEU A 236 0.12 10.51 16.73
N VAL A 237 -0.99 10.28 17.41
CA VAL A 237 -2.16 9.67 16.78
C VAL A 237 -3.35 10.45 17.35
N LYS A 238 -3.82 11.43 16.59
CA LYS A 238 -5.24 11.84 16.65
C LYS A 238 -5.99 10.92 15.70
#